data_AF-A0A2V9QVU0-F1
#
_entry.id   AF-A0A2V9QVU0-F1
#
_cell.length_a   1.000
_cell.length_b   1.000
_cell.length_c   1.000
_cell.angle_alpha   90.00
_cell.angle_beta   90.00
_cell.angle_gamma   90.00
#
_symmetry.space_group_name_H-M   'P 1'
#
loop_
_entity.id
_entity.type
_entity.pdbx_description
1 polymer ?
#
loop_
_entity_poly.entity_id
_entity_poly.type
_entity_poly.pdbx_seq_one_letter_code
_entity_poly.pdbx_strand_id
1 'polypeptide(L)'
;MSDDWNVYRTRFLVRAKQLSEFVEFTDPLGRHHSGKPGDYLVQSSEGLLRIAPREIFEDVYVILAENAPRSFSSGDGRSFSTGHNRSFSPTELLPS
;
A
#
# COMPACT_ATOMS: atom_id res chain seq x y z
N MET A 1 8.78 17.05 5.26
CA MET A 1 8.31 15.65 5.33
C MET A 1 6.80 15.60 5.59
N SER A 2 5.95 15.60 4.55
CA SER A 2 4.58 15.10 4.74
C SER A 2 4.73 13.62 5.17
N ASP A 3 4.12 13.27 6.30
CA ASP A 3 4.19 11.90 6.86
C ASP A 3 3.07 11.02 6.31
N ASP A 4 2.46 11.44 5.21
CA ASP A 4 1.27 10.82 4.64
C ASP A 4 1.67 9.59 3.84
N TRP A 5 1.74 8.45 4.53
CA TRP A 5 1.94 7.15 3.92
C TRP A 5 0.59 6.61 3.42
N ASN A 6 0.57 6.20 2.15
CA ASN A 6 -0.57 5.53 1.54
C ASN A 6 -0.23 4.05 1.32
N VAL A 7 -1.25 3.20 1.31
CA VAL A 7 -1.13 1.80 0.89
C VAL A 7 -1.35 1.71 -0.60
N TYR A 8 -0.44 1.02 -1.27
CA TYR A 8 -0.55 0.70 -2.68
C TYR A 8 -0.53 -0.81 -2.88
N ARG A 9 -1.28 -1.25 -3.88
CA ARG A 9 -1.29 -2.62 -4.33
C ARG A 9 -0.53 -2.72 -5.65
N THR A 10 0.38 -3.68 -5.68
CA THR A 10 0.97 -4.25 -6.89
C THR A 10 0.64 -5.75 -6.90
N ARG A 11 1.60 -6.60 -7.28
CA ARG A 11 1.57 -8.03 -6.91
C ARG A 11 1.63 -8.23 -5.38
N PHE A 12 2.18 -7.27 -4.66
CA PHE A 12 2.24 -7.23 -3.19
C PHE A 12 1.69 -5.91 -2.66
N LEU A 13 1.28 -5.90 -1.38
CA LEU A 13 0.95 -4.66 -0.69
C LEU A 13 2.22 -3.96 -0.22
N VAL A 14 2.27 -2.66 -0.45
CA VAL A 14 3.34 -1.79 0.03
C VAL A 14 2.73 -0.55 0.64
N ARG A 15 3.53 0.17 1.42
CA ARG A 15 3.25 1.56 1.79
C ARG A 15 4.22 2.46 1.06
N ALA A 16 3.78 3.61 0.61
CA ALA A 16 4.66 4.59 0.00
C ALA A 16 4.25 6.02 0.35
N LYS A 17 5.23 6.92 0.31
CA LYS A 17 4.99 8.36 0.37
C LYS A 17 5.80 9.06 -0.72
N GLN A 18 5.26 10.15 -1.25
CA GLN A 18 5.97 10.96 -2.23
C GLN A 18 7.04 11.81 -1.53
N LEU A 19 8.20 11.93 -2.15
CA LEU A 19 9.30 12.74 -1.66
C LEU A 19 9.03 14.21 -1.96
N SER A 20 9.13 15.05 -0.94
CA SER A 20 9.10 16.51 -1.07
C SER A 20 10.49 17.13 -1.29
N GLU A 21 11.55 16.36 -1.02
CA GLU A 21 12.94 16.79 -1.02
C GLU A 21 13.84 15.66 -1.52
N PHE A 22 15.10 15.97 -1.81
CA PHE A 22 16.09 14.96 -2.17
C PHE A 22 16.36 14.04 -0.97
N VAL A 23 16.38 12.74 -1.21
CA VAL A 23 16.67 11.72 -0.19
C VAL A 23 17.69 10.74 -0.72
N GLU A 24 18.66 10.39 0.12
CA GLU A 24 19.71 9.43 -0.20
C GLU A 24 19.98 8.55 1.03
N PHE A 25 20.08 7.24 0.83
CA PHE A 25 20.40 6.29 1.89
C PHE A 25 20.97 4.99 1.33
N THR A 26 21.67 4.26 2.20
CA THR A 26 22.10 2.89 1.92
C THR A 26 21.24 1.92 2.70
N ASP A 27 20.67 0.92 2.04
CA ASP A 27 19.85 -0.10 2.71
C ASP A 27 20.71 -1.13 3.46
N PRO A 28 20.11 -2.00 4.30
CA PRO A 28 20.86 -3.02 5.05
C PRO A 28 21.60 -4.04 4.17
N LEU A 29 21.30 -4.11 2.87
CA LEU A 29 22.00 -4.96 1.90
C LEU A 29 23.19 -4.24 1.25
N GLY A 30 23.50 -3.02 1.69
CA GLY A 30 24.59 -2.21 1.15
C GLY A 30 24.25 -1.54 -0.18
N ARG A 31 22.97 -1.52 -0.60
CA ARG A 31 22.57 -0.88 -1.86
C ARG A 31 22.30 0.59 -1.63
N HIS A 32 22.88 1.40 -2.50
CA HIS A 32 22.68 2.84 -2.50
C HIS A 32 21.36 3.21 -3.19
N HIS A 33 20.57 4.06 -2.55
CA HIS A 33 19.32 4.59 -3.06
C HIS A 33 19.36 6.12 -3.02
N SER A 34 18.95 6.76 -4.10
CA SER A 34 18.75 8.21 -4.17
C SER A 34 17.45 8.53 -4.90
N GLY A 35 16.76 9.58 -4.46
CA GLY A 35 15.48 10.02 -5.00
C GLY A 35 15.36 11.53 -4.96
N LYS A 36 14.68 12.09 -5.96
CA LYS A 36 14.41 13.53 -6.08
C LYS A 36 12.97 13.85 -5.66
N PRO A 37 12.63 15.13 -5.44
CA PRO A 37 11.24 15.52 -5.22
C PRO A 37 10.32 14.97 -6.33
N GLY A 38 9.20 14.38 -5.91
CA GLY A 38 8.23 13.73 -6.79
C GLY A 38 8.38 12.21 -6.92
N ASP A 39 9.57 11.66 -6.66
CA ASP A 39 9.75 10.20 -6.54
C ASP A 39 9.10 9.65 -5.28
N TYR A 40 9.03 8.33 -5.14
CA TYR A 40 8.38 7.68 -4.01
C TYR A 40 9.37 6.89 -3.15
N LEU A 41 9.28 7.09 -1.84
CA LEU A 41 9.87 6.17 -0.87
C LEU A 41 8.87 5.05 -0.61
N VAL A 42 9.25 3.82 -0.91
CA VAL A 42 8.40 2.64 -0.81
C VAL A 42 8.93 1.73 0.29
N GLN A 43 8.03 1.26 1.15
CA GLN A 43 8.32 0.26 2.15
C GLN A 43 7.50 -1.01 1.90
N SER A 44 8.20 -2.13 1.78
CA SER A 44 7.61 -3.46 1.69
C SER A 44 7.03 -3.91 3.04
N SER A 45 6.23 -4.98 3.01
CA SER A 45 5.74 -5.66 4.23
C SER A 45 6.86 -6.17 5.12
N GLU A 46 8.04 -6.47 4.56
CA GLU A 46 9.25 -6.90 5.29
C GLU A 46 10.02 -5.73 5.91
N GLY A 47 9.53 -4.50 5.75
CA GLY A 47 10.16 -3.31 6.33
C GLY A 47 11.30 -2.72 5.49
N LEU A 48 11.71 -3.38 4.40
CA LEU A 48 12.73 -2.87 3.48
C LEU A 48 12.24 -1.61 2.76
N LEU A 49 13.10 -0.58 2.76
CA LEU A 49 12.90 0.69 2.07
C LEU A 49 13.59 0.70 0.71
N ARG A 50 12.99 1.39 -0.26
CA ARG A 50 13.56 1.63 -1.59
C ARG A 50 13.02 2.94 -2.17
N ILE A 51 13.73 3.48 -3.16
CA ILE A 51 13.23 4.58 -3.99
C ILE A 51 12.61 4.01 -5.28
N ALA A 52 11.47 4.58 -5.69
CA ALA A 52 10.83 4.32 -6.96
C ALA A 52 10.65 5.64 -7.74
N PRO A 53 11.13 5.74 -8.99
CA PRO A 53 10.91 6.91 -9.82
C PRO A 53 9.41 7.17 -10.02
N ARG A 54 9.02 8.45 -10.04
CA ARG A 54 7.61 8.86 -10.19
C ARG A 54 6.88 8.13 -11.32
N GLU A 55 7.44 8.16 -12.53
CA GLU A 55 6.80 7.64 -13.73
C GLU A 55 6.47 6.14 -13.61
N ILE A 56 7.42 5.36 -13.06
CA ILE A 56 7.24 3.92 -12.84
C ILE A 56 6.25 3.68 -11.70
N PHE A 57 6.33 4.50 -10.65
CA PHE A 57 5.46 4.33 -9.49
C PHE A 57 3.99 4.58 -9.85
N GLU A 58 3.69 5.69 -10.51
CA GLU A 58 2.32 6.06 -10.88
C GLU A 58 1.72 5.13 -11.95
N ASP A 59 2.55 4.49 -12.79
CA ASP A 59 2.10 3.51 -13.79
C ASP A 59 1.80 2.13 -13.20
N VAL A 60 2.60 1.68 -12.22
CA VAL A 60 2.55 0.29 -11.73
C VAL A 60 1.76 0.15 -10.42
N TYR A 61 1.69 1.18 -9.59
CA TYR A 61 1.16 1.09 -8.23
C TYR A 61 -0.26 1.66 -8.16
N VAL A 62 -1.22 0.82 -7.77
CA VAL A 62 -2.61 1.24 -7.60
C VAL A 62 -2.86 1.58 -6.14
N ILE A 63 -3.36 2.78 -5.86
CA ILE A 63 -3.70 3.18 -4.49
C ILE A 63 -4.84 2.31 -3.94
N LEU A 64 -4.67 1.84 -2.71
CA LEU A 64 -5.66 1.02 -2.00
C LEU A 64 -6.27 1.75 -0.80
N ALA A 65 -5.44 2.52 -0.08
CA ALA A 65 -5.88 3.31 1.06
C ALA A 65 -5.00 4.56 1.22
N GLU A 66 -5.62 5.71 1.45
CA GLU A 66 -4.95 6.98 1.72
C GLU A 66 -4.72 7.18 3.22
N ASN A 67 -3.62 7.85 3.57
CA ASN A 67 -3.23 8.23 4.93
C ASN A 67 -3.39 7.09 5.96
N ALA A 68 -2.85 5.93 5.60
CA ALA A 68 -3.14 4.71 6.31
C ALA A 68 -2.09 4.48 7.42
N PRO A 69 -2.50 3.96 8.60
CA PRO A 69 -1.67 3.98 9.80
C PRO A 69 -0.40 3.14 9.64
N ARG A 70 0.70 3.56 10.31
CA ARG A 70 2.03 2.92 10.24
C ARG A 70 2.05 1.42 10.58
N SER A 71 1.02 0.89 11.25
CA SER A 71 0.84 -0.51 11.61
C SER A 71 -0.04 -1.25 10.59
N PHE A 72 0.55 -1.66 9.46
CA PHE A 72 -0.09 -2.59 8.53
C PHE A 72 0.22 -4.02 8.97
N SER A 73 -0.66 -4.59 9.79
CA SER A 73 -0.64 -6.02 10.05
C SER A 73 -1.01 -6.73 8.74
N SER A 74 -0.03 -7.34 8.06
CA SER A 74 -0.27 -8.25 6.91
C SER A 74 -0.93 -9.57 7.33
N GLY A 75 -1.65 -9.57 8.46
CA GLY A 75 -2.12 -10.74 9.18
C GLY A 75 -3.62 -10.71 9.41
N ASP A 76 -4.40 -10.44 8.38
CA ASP A 76 -5.83 -10.77 8.40
C ASP A 76 -6.14 -11.69 7.23
N GLY A 77 -6.29 -12.98 7.53
CA GLY A 77 -6.92 -13.98 6.68
C GLY A 77 -8.41 -13.71 6.54
N ARG A 78 -8.78 -12.51 6.09
CA ARG A 78 -10.16 -12.09 5.86
C ARG A 78 -10.33 -11.66 4.41
N SER A 79 -10.88 -12.60 3.66
CA SER A 79 -11.57 -12.48 2.39
C SER A 79 -11.97 -11.04 2.02
N PHE A 80 -11.39 -10.54 0.93
CA PHE A 80 -11.96 -9.40 0.21
C PHE A 80 -13.25 -9.87 -0.48
N SER A 81 -14.39 -9.78 0.21
CA SER A 81 -15.69 -9.74 -0.46
C SER A 81 -15.83 -8.38 -1.13
N THR A 82 -15.40 -8.29 -2.39
CA THR A 82 -15.84 -7.22 -3.29
C THR A 82 -17.36 -7.28 -3.36
N GLY A 83 -18.01 -6.27 -2.81
CA GLY A 83 -19.47 -6.14 -2.77
C GLY A 83 -20.07 -6.26 -4.17
N HIS A 84 -20.61 -7.44 -4.47
CA HIS A 84 -21.70 -7.58 -5.42
C HIS A 84 -22.98 -7.68 -4.60
N ASN A 85 -23.81 -6.66 -4.77
CA ASN A 85 -25.12 -6.52 -4.17
C ASN A 85 -25.99 -7.76 -4.44
N ARG A 86 -26.20 -8.61 -3.44
CA ARG A 86 -27.37 -9.49 -3.37
C ARG A 86 -28.00 -9.35 -2.00
N SER A 87 -28.99 -8.47 -1.95
CA SER A 87 -29.97 -8.44 -0.87
C SER A 87 -30.67 -9.79 -0.81
N PHE A 88 -30.53 -10.51 0.30
CA PHE A 88 -31.43 -11.59 0.67
C PHE A 88 -32.19 -11.14 1.91
N SER A 89 -33.47 -10.85 1.72
CA SER A 89 -34.42 -10.58 2.82
C SER A 89 -34.55 -11.82 3.71
N PRO A 90 -34.59 -11.66 5.05
CA PRO A 90 -34.93 -12.75 5.94
C PRO A 90 -36.46 -12.82 6.02
N THR A 91 -37.07 -13.79 5.35
CA THR A 91 -38.47 -14.13 5.60
C THR A 91 -38.62 -15.63 5.65
N GLU A 92 -38.90 -16.07 6.87
CA GLU A 92 -39.65 -17.25 7.32
C GLU A 92 -39.91 -18.34 6.28
N LEU A 93 -39.59 -19.59 6.64
CA LEU A 93 -40.50 -20.74 6.47
C LEU A 93 -39.97 -21.91 7.32
N LEU A 94 -40.70 -22.22 8.41
CA LEU A 94 -40.61 -23.46 9.17
C LEU A 94 -40.89 -24.68 8.27
N PRO A 95 -40.33 -25.87 8.55
CA PRO A 95 -40.82 -27.11 7.95
C PRO A 95 -42.11 -27.59 8.64
N SER A 96 -42.96 -28.19 7.82
CA SER A 96 -44.32 -28.71 8.04
C SER A 96 -44.54 -29.55 9.29
#